data_AF-A0A3B5M3X1-F1
#
_entry.id   AF-A0A3B5M3X1-F1
#
_cell.length_a   1.000
_cell.length_b   1.000
_cell.length_c   1.000
_cell.angle_alpha   90.00
_cell.angle_beta   90.00
_cell.angle_gamma   90.00
#
_symmetry.space_group_name_H-M   'P 1'
#
loop_
_entity.id
_entity.type
_entity.pdbx_description
1 polymer ?
#
loop_
_entity_poly.entity_id
_entity_poly.type
_entity_poly.pdbx_seq_one_letter_code
_entity_poly.pdbx_strand_id
1 'polypeptide(L)'
;MMMRMGAVMRKVVCLLAWLSVGQVSGSYLPQDMNRTLQDLLQHYKISKSDIYDGKHVFPKEELKGKMEMLFMGGVLEAYDKLFGHMLKGLPTPSPLSATSGDKPSAAGDTRFNLIKVLQKIRELKRHSYQEQLKVLHGLQKLKHIEVQGKALWELPWIYEKANSLADNVMRRRRRRRRQTRTGLAREPERRAKGQQ
;
A
#
# COMPACT_ATOMS: atom_id res chain seq x y z
N MET A 1 35.06 -9.86 39.90
CA MET A 1 34.59 -8.87 38.90
C MET A 1 34.33 -9.43 37.50
N MET A 2 34.88 -10.60 37.11
CA MET A 2 34.72 -11.18 35.74
C MET A 2 33.34 -11.78 35.41
N MET A 3 32.53 -12.17 36.40
CA MET A 3 31.20 -12.77 36.14
C MET A 3 30.12 -11.78 35.69
N ARG A 4 30.27 -10.47 35.98
CA ARG A 4 29.30 -9.44 35.58
C ARG A 4 29.45 -9.01 34.11
N MET A 5 30.66 -9.07 33.55
CA MET A 5 30.92 -8.74 32.14
C MET A 5 30.34 -9.78 31.19
N GLY A 6 30.39 -11.08 31.51
CA GLY A 6 29.84 -12.13 30.64
C GLY A 6 28.33 -12.05 30.44
N ALA A 7 27.58 -11.66 31.48
CA ALA A 7 26.13 -11.46 31.40
C ALA A 7 25.76 -10.23 30.57
N VAL A 8 26.53 -9.14 30.71
CA VAL A 8 26.36 -7.92 29.91
C VAL A 8 26.73 -8.19 28.44
N MET A 9 27.80 -8.93 28.18
CA MET A 9 28.23 -9.28 26.81
C MET A 9 27.17 -10.12 26.07
N ARG A 10 26.55 -11.11 26.73
CA ARG A 10 25.47 -11.92 26.13
C ARG A 10 24.22 -11.09 25.86
N LYS A 11 23.85 -10.16 26.76
CA LYS A 11 22.72 -9.25 26.55
C LYS A 11 22.96 -8.34 25.34
N VAL A 12 24.18 -7.82 25.16
CA VAL A 12 24.56 -6.96 24.04
C VAL A 12 24.59 -7.75 22.72
N VAL A 13 25.12 -8.98 22.71
CA VAL A 13 25.13 -9.85 21.52
C VAL A 13 23.71 -10.26 21.11
N CYS A 14 22.83 -10.56 22.07
CA CYS A 14 21.42 -10.86 21.77
C CYS A 14 20.65 -9.62 21.27
N LEU A 15 20.92 -8.43 21.81
CA LEU A 15 20.30 -7.18 21.35
C LEU A 15 20.77 -6.80 19.94
N LEU A 16 22.06 -6.97 19.63
CA LEU A 16 22.61 -6.76 18.28
C LEU A 16 22.05 -7.79 17.29
N ALA A 17 21.98 -9.07 17.66
CA ALA A 17 21.40 -10.11 16.82
C ALA A 17 19.89 -9.88 16.55
N TRP A 18 19.13 -9.37 17.53
CA TRP A 18 17.74 -8.98 17.33
C TRP A 18 17.58 -7.76 16.43
N LEU A 19 18.47 -6.77 16.53
CA LEU A 19 18.49 -5.62 15.61
C LEU A 19 18.86 -6.04 14.18
N SER A 20 19.71 -7.05 14.01
CA SER A 20 20.08 -7.59 12.68
C SER A 20 18.94 -8.37 12.01
N VAL A 21 18.12 -9.09 12.77
CA VAL A 21 16.96 -9.84 12.23
C VAL A 21 15.75 -8.92 11.98
N GLY A 22 15.67 -7.78 12.68
CA GLY A 22 14.63 -6.77 12.48
C GLY A 22 14.72 -5.98 11.17
N GLN A 23 15.75 -6.18 10.36
CA GLN A 23 15.94 -5.49 9.07
C GLN A 23 15.17 -6.12 7.90
N VAL A 24 14.52 -7.28 8.07
CA VAL A 24 13.89 -8.04 6.96
C VAL A 24 12.43 -7.67 6.69
N SER A 25 11.93 -6.53 7.19
CA SER A 25 10.61 -6.03 6.77
C SER A 25 10.53 -4.50 6.73
N GLY A 26 11.62 -3.83 6.36
CA GLY A 26 11.50 -2.51 5.75
C GLY A 26 11.25 -2.73 4.27
N SER A 27 10.10 -2.34 3.73
CA SER A 27 9.89 -2.33 2.28
C SER A 27 10.84 -1.29 1.68
N TYR A 28 12.03 -1.75 1.31
CA TYR A 28 13.08 -0.90 0.77
C TYR A 28 12.61 -0.33 -0.57
N LEU A 29 12.30 0.97 -0.60
CA LEU A 29 12.26 1.72 -1.84
C LEU A 29 13.64 1.54 -2.51
N PRO A 30 13.73 0.97 -3.72
CA PRO A 30 15.02 0.73 -4.35
C PRO A 30 15.81 2.04 -4.44
N GLN A 31 17.10 2.01 -4.11
CA GLN A 31 17.95 3.22 -4.07
C GLN A 31 17.87 4.02 -5.38
N ASP A 32 17.80 3.30 -6.50
CA ASP A 32 17.65 3.87 -7.83
C ASP A 32 16.31 4.62 -8.02
N MET A 33 15.22 4.10 -7.45
CA MET A 33 13.92 4.77 -7.45
C MET A 33 13.95 6.02 -6.56
N ASN A 34 14.64 5.97 -5.42
CA ASN A 34 14.80 7.12 -4.54
C ASN A 34 15.55 8.27 -5.23
N ARG A 35 16.66 7.97 -5.93
CA ARG A 35 17.40 8.97 -6.72
C ARG A 35 16.52 9.59 -7.80
N THR A 36 15.84 8.75 -8.57
CA THR A 36 14.91 9.18 -9.63
C THR A 36 13.83 10.12 -9.09
N LEU A 37 13.28 9.84 -7.90
CA LEU A 37 12.27 10.69 -7.25
C LEU A 37 12.86 12.03 -6.78
N GLN A 38 14.09 12.04 -6.27
CA GLN A 38 14.76 13.30 -5.88
C GLN A 38 14.99 14.20 -7.09
N ASP A 39 15.43 13.65 -8.21
CA ASP A 39 15.63 14.41 -9.46
C ASP A 39 14.30 15.01 -9.96
N LEU A 40 13.21 14.24 -9.87
CA LEU A 40 11.87 14.73 -10.21
C LEU A 40 11.41 15.84 -9.26
N LEU A 41 11.64 15.70 -7.96
CA LEU A 41 11.28 16.73 -6.97
C LEU A 41 12.05 18.03 -7.17
N GLN A 42 13.30 17.98 -7.65
CA GLN A 42 14.05 19.19 -8.00
C GLN A 42 13.43 19.91 -9.20
N HIS A 43 12.89 19.16 -10.16
CA HIS A 43 12.23 19.72 -11.33
C HIS A 43 10.86 20.33 -10.98
N TYR A 44 10.02 19.59 -10.25
CA TYR A 44 8.70 20.01 -9.80
C TYR A 44 8.78 20.79 -8.49
N LYS A 45 9.55 21.88 -8.46
CA LYS A 45 9.83 22.70 -7.26
C LYS A 45 8.60 22.89 -6.38
N ILE A 46 8.63 22.31 -5.18
CA ILE A 46 7.59 22.47 -4.16
C ILE A 46 8.17 23.34 -3.05
N SER A 47 7.44 24.36 -2.60
CA SER A 47 7.85 25.14 -1.43
C SER A 47 7.81 24.26 -0.17
N LYS A 48 8.76 24.46 0.75
CA LYS A 48 8.72 23.78 2.06
C LYS A 48 7.43 24.09 2.83
N SER A 49 6.87 25.29 2.67
CA SER A 49 5.57 25.65 3.27
C SER A 49 4.45 24.71 2.81
N ASP A 50 4.46 24.31 1.55
CA ASP A 50 3.39 23.53 0.92
C ASP A 50 3.56 22.04 1.20
N ILE A 51 4.78 21.59 1.49
CA ILE A 51 5.06 20.20 1.90
C ILE A 51 4.55 19.94 3.33
N TYR A 52 4.64 20.94 4.21
CA TYR A 52 4.34 20.83 5.64
C TYR A 52 3.03 21.50 6.06
N ASP A 53 2.16 21.85 5.11
CA ASP A 53 0.86 22.50 5.37
C ASP A 53 -0.18 21.58 6.05
N GLY A 54 0.15 20.29 6.22
CA GLY A 54 -0.72 19.26 6.78
C GLY A 54 -1.79 18.73 5.83
N LYS A 55 -1.87 19.24 4.60
CA LYS A 55 -2.81 18.80 3.56
C LYS A 55 -2.17 17.73 2.69
N HIS A 56 -2.28 16.49 3.15
CA HIS A 56 -1.82 15.36 2.35
C HIS A 56 -2.69 15.16 1.10
N VAL A 57 -2.04 14.98 -0.06
CA VAL A 57 -2.72 14.67 -1.35
C VAL A 57 -3.56 13.40 -1.25
N PHE A 58 -3.08 12.41 -0.48
CA PHE A 58 -3.82 11.21 -0.16
C PHE A 58 -4.03 11.12 1.36
N PRO A 59 -5.23 10.75 1.83
CA PRO A 59 -5.47 10.61 3.25
C PRO A 59 -4.60 9.48 3.83
N LYS A 60 -4.00 9.74 4.99
CA LYS A 60 -3.21 8.76 5.74
C LYS A 60 -4.10 8.02 6.74
N GLU A 61 -5.14 7.36 6.24
CA GLU A 61 -6.01 6.55 7.09
C GLU A 61 -5.32 5.25 7.51
N GLU A 62 -5.42 4.91 8.79
CA GLU A 62 -4.94 3.63 9.32
C GLU A 62 -5.90 2.49 8.94
N LEU A 63 -5.85 2.08 7.69
CA LEU A 63 -6.51 0.88 7.21
C LEU A 63 -5.65 -0.35 7.54
N LYS A 64 -6.29 -1.50 7.78
CA LYS A 64 -5.57 -2.76 8.05
C LYS A 64 -5.98 -3.85 7.09
N GLY A 65 -4.99 -4.60 6.60
CA GLY A 65 -5.18 -5.84 5.86
C GLY A 65 -5.76 -5.62 4.46
N LYS A 66 -6.87 -6.30 4.13
CA LYS A 66 -7.40 -6.28 2.75
C LYS A 66 -7.93 -4.90 2.33
N MET A 67 -8.49 -4.13 3.26
CA MET A 67 -8.95 -2.76 3.01
C MET A 67 -7.77 -1.85 2.66
N GLU A 68 -6.67 -1.99 3.38
CA GLU A 68 -5.44 -1.23 3.15
C GLU A 68 -4.86 -1.51 1.76
N MET A 69 -4.79 -2.79 1.36
CA MET A 69 -4.37 -3.15 0.00
C MET A 69 -5.31 -2.58 -1.07
N LEU A 70 -6.63 -2.59 -0.84
CA LEU A 70 -7.59 -2.02 -1.78
C LEU A 70 -7.36 -0.51 -1.94
N PHE A 71 -7.19 0.19 -0.82
CA PHE A 71 -6.91 1.62 -0.81
C PHE A 71 -5.59 1.95 -1.52
N MET A 72 -4.51 1.23 -1.20
CA MET A 72 -3.21 1.41 -1.86
C MET A 72 -3.28 1.10 -3.36
N GLY A 73 -4.07 0.11 -3.79
CA GLY A 73 -4.35 -0.14 -5.20
C GLY A 73 -4.97 1.09 -5.90
N GLY A 74 -5.89 1.78 -5.22
CA GLY A 74 -6.50 3.02 -5.70
C GLY A 74 -5.50 4.19 -5.77
N VAL A 75 -4.64 4.33 -4.76
CA VAL A 75 -3.56 5.33 -4.74
C VAL A 75 -2.59 5.10 -5.91
N LEU A 76 -2.17 3.86 -6.17
CA LEU A 76 -1.31 3.52 -7.30
C LEU A 76 -2.00 3.81 -8.65
N GLU A 77 -3.31 3.60 -8.76
CA GLU A 77 -4.07 3.98 -9.95
C GLU A 77 -4.15 5.49 -10.16
N ALA A 78 -4.27 6.26 -9.10
CA ALA A 78 -4.21 7.72 -9.17
C ALA A 78 -2.82 8.22 -9.62
N TYR A 79 -1.74 7.66 -9.07
CA TYR A 79 -0.38 8.01 -9.48
C TYR A 79 -0.07 7.64 -10.94
N ASP A 80 -0.52 6.47 -11.42
CA ASP A 80 -0.37 6.06 -12.83
C ASP A 80 -1.03 7.07 -13.79
N LYS A 81 -2.22 7.57 -13.43
CA LYS A 81 -2.90 8.63 -14.19
C LYS A 81 -2.16 9.97 -14.09
N LEU A 82 -1.77 10.38 -12.88
CA LEU A 82 -1.07 11.65 -12.62
C LEU A 82 0.23 11.73 -13.42
N PHE A 83 1.08 10.71 -13.33
CA PHE A 83 2.34 10.68 -14.10
C PHE A 83 2.10 10.56 -15.60
N GLY A 84 1.03 9.87 -16.03
CA GLY A 84 0.59 9.90 -17.42
C GLY A 84 0.26 11.31 -17.91
N HIS A 85 -0.39 12.14 -17.09
CA HIS A 85 -0.67 13.54 -17.41
C HIS A 85 0.60 14.41 -17.39
N MET A 86 1.47 14.24 -16.39
CA MET A 86 2.74 14.96 -16.31
C MET A 86 3.63 14.68 -17.53
N LEU A 87 3.65 13.44 -18.01
CA LEU A 87 4.36 13.06 -19.24
C LEU A 87 3.77 13.72 -20.49
N LYS A 88 2.45 13.82 -20.60
CA LYS A 88 1.78 14.49 -21.73
C LYS A 88 2.00 16.01 -21.73
N GLY A 89 2.19 16.61 -20.55
CA GLY A 89 2.43 18.04 -20.39
C GLY A 89 3.87 18.47 -20.68
N LEU A 90 4.81 17.54 -20.84
CA LEU A 90 6.19 17.87 -21.20
C LEU A 90 6.29 18.31 -22.67
N PRO A 91 7.11 19.33 -22.99
CA PRO A 91 7.31 19.76 -24.36
C PRO A 91 7.83 18.59 -25.21
N THR A 92 7.18 18.36 -26.36
CA THR A 92 7.63 17.38 -27.35
C THR A 92 9.00 17.82 -27.87
N PRO A 93 10.03 16.95 -27.89
CA PRO A 93 11.31 17.32 -28.47
C PRO A 93 11.11 17.65 -29.95
N SER A 94 11.34 18.91 -30.34
CA SER A 94 11.38 19.33 -31.74
C SER A 94 12.54 18.63 -32.47
N PRO A 95 12.43 18.39 -33.79
CA PRO A 95 13.51 17.76 -34.54
C PRO A 95 14.76 18.64 -34.51
N LEU A 96 15.89 17.98 -34.32
CA LEU A 96 17.24 18.53 -34.16
C LEU A 96 17.60 19.54 -35.26
N SER A 97 17.83 20.80 -34.90
CA SER A 97 18.81 21.62 -35.61
C SER A 97 20.18 21.29 -35.04
N ALA A 98 21.05 20.74 -35.89
CA ALA A 98 22.42 20.40 -35.54
C ALA A 98 23.18 21.67 -35.15
N THR A 99 23.42 21.85 -33.85
CA THR A 99 24.54 22.65 -33.36
C THR A 99 25.05 21.97 -32.10
N SER A 100 26.28 21.48 -32.24
CA SER A 100 27.15 20.86 -31.25
C SER A 100 27.18 21.61 -29.91
N GLY A 101 26.98 20.87 -28.81
CA GLY A 101 27.21 21.35 -27.45
C GLY A 101 26.62 20.39 -26.42
N ASP A 102 27.48 19.54 -25.85
CA ASP A 102 27.18 18.57 -24.79
C ASP A 102 26.40 19.19 -23.61
N LYS A 103 25.10 18.88 -23.55
CA LYS A 103 24.36 18.71 -22.30
C LYS A 103 23.05 17.97 -22.61
N PRO A 104 22.71 16.88 -21.92
CA PRO A 104 21.35 16.36 -22.00
C PRO A 104 20.40 17.48 -21.58
N SER A 105 19.45 17.79 -22.45
CA SER A 105 18.43 18.78 -22.13
C SER A 105 17.69 18.31 -20.88
N ALA A 106 17.59 19.14 -19.84
CA ALA A 106 16.95 18.81 -18.57
C ALA A 106 15.49 18.29 -18.73
N ALA A 107 14.84 18.64 -19.84
CA ALA A 107 13.54 18.11 -20.22
C ALA A 107 13.57 16.61 -20.61
N GLY A 108 14.65 16.16 -21.25
CA GLY A 108 14.88 14.76 -21.60
C GLY A 108 15.07 13.88 -20.36
N ASP A 109 15.88 14.34 -19.41
CA ASP A 109 16.15 13.63 -18.15
C ASP A 109 14.88 13.51 -17.30
N THR A 110 14.08 14.57 -17.24
CA THR A 110 12.79 14.58 -16.52
C THR A 110 11.81 13.56 -17.11
N ARG A 111 11.71 13.52 -18.46
CA ARG A 111 10.83 12.57 -19.16
C ARG A 111 11.24 11.13 -18.89
N PHE A 112 12.54 10.84 -18.95
CA PHE A 112 13.08 9.51 -18.65
C PHE A 112 12.78 9.10 -17.21
N ASN A 113 13.01 9.99 -16.24
CA ASN A 113 12.74 9.75 -14.83
C ASN A 113 11.26 9.45 -14.55
N LEU A 114 10.34 10.20 -15.17
CA LEU A 114 8.90 9.93 -15.06
C LEU A 114 8.51 8.57 -15.65
N ILE A 115 9.04 8.22 -16.83
CA ILE A 115 8.78 6.92 -17.47
C ILE A 115 9.24 5.79 -16.54
N LYS A 116 10.42 5.92 -15.96
CA LYS A 116 11.01 4.92 -15.06
C LYS A 116 10.14 4.68 -13.82
N VAL A 117 9.70 5.75 -13.15
CA VAL A 117 8.82 5.63 -11.97
C VAL A 117 7.46 5.05 -12.37
N LEU A 118 6.89 5.51 -13.48
CA LEU A 118 5.62 5.02 -14.01
C LEU A 118 5.67 3.51 -14.31
N GLN A 119 6.77 3.03 -14.90
CA GLN A 119 6.97 1.62 -15.16
C GLN A 119 7.00 0.81 -13.85
N LYS A 120 7.70 1.28 -12.81
CA LYS A 120 7.75 0.61 -11.50
C LYS A 120 6.38 0.53 -10.83
N ILE A 121 5.58 1.59 -10.93
CA ILE A 121 4.19 1.59 -10.42
C ILE A 121 3.33 0.57 -11.17
N ARG A 122 3.44 0.51 -12.50
CA ARG A 122 2.69 -0.46 -13.32
C ARG A 122 3.10 -1.91 -13.03
N GLU A 123 4.40 -2.17 -12.83
CA GLU A 123 4.91 -3.47 -12.40
C GLU A 123 4.28 -3.87 -11.06
N LEU A 124 4.33 -2.98 -10.06
CA LEU A 124 3.73 -3.24 -8.74
C LEU A 124 2.23 -3.49 -8.83
N LYS A 125 1.50 -2.70 -9.62
CA LYS A 125 0.07 -2.89 -9.89
C LYS A 125 -0.22 -4.27 -10.46
N ARG A 126 0.53 -4.68 -11.48
CA ARG A 126 0.35 -5.97 -12.18
C ARG A 126 0.64 -7.16 -11.28
N HIS A 127 1.69 -7.08 -10.47
CA HIS A 127 2.15 -8.25 -9.70
C HIS A 127 1.51 -8.38 -8.32
N SER A 128 1.17 -7.26 -7.66
CA SER A 128 0.75 -7.28 -6.25
C SER A 128 -0.66 -6.76 -6.01
N TYR A 129 -1.27 -6.05 -6.98
CA TYR A 129 -2.57 -5.39 -6.80
C TYR A 129 -3.62 -5.75 -7.84
N GLN A 130 -3.40 -6.78 -8.67
CA GLN A 130 -4.31 -7.12 -9.76
C GLN A 130 -5.74 -7.39 -9.28
N GLU A 131 -5.91 -8.14 -8.18
CA GLU A 131 -7.23 -8.46 -7.63
C GLU A 131 -7.91 -7.23 -7.03
N GLN A 132 -7.16 -6.37 -6.36
CA GLN A 132 -7.65 -5.11 -5.81
C GLN A 132 -8.11 -4.17 -6.92
N LEU A 133 -7.36 -4.10 -8.03
CA LEU A 133 -7.71 -3.30 -9.20
C LEU A 133 -8.98 -3.80 -9.88
N LYS A 134 -9.19 -5.13 -9.99
CA LYS A 134 -10.46 -5.69 -10.51
C LYS A 134 -11.66 -5.21 -9.68
N VAL A 135 -11.54 -5.25 -8.35
CA VAL A 135 -12.59 -4.78 -7.44
C VAL A 135 -12.81 -3.27 -7.62
N LEU A 136 -11.73 -2.48 -7.64
CA LEU A 136 -11.80 -1.02 -7.82
C LEU A 136 -12.46 -0.64 -9.15
N HIS A 137 -12.12 -1.29 -10.25
CA HIS A 137 -12.78 -1.06 -11.55
C HIS A 137 -14.25 -1.44 -11.52
N GLY A 138 -14.61 -2.52 -10.82
CA GLY A 138 -16.00 -2.88 -10.56
C GLY A 138 -16.73 -1.75 -9.83
N LEU A 139 -16.15 -1.22 -8.76
CA LEU A 139 -16.72 -0.11 -7.99
C LEU A 139 -16.84 1.19 -8.80
N GLN A 140 -15.85 1.50 -9.63
CA GLN A 140 -15.90 2.68 -10.51
C GLN A 140 -17.04 2.59 -11.54
N LYS A 141 -17.31 1.39 -12.08
CA LYS A 141 -18.46 1.17 -12.98
C LYS A 141 -19.79 1.43 -12.30
N LEU A 142 -19.92 1.14 -11.00
CA LEU A 142 -21.14 1.40 -10.23
C LEU A 142 -21.46 2.91 -10.12
N LYS A 143 -20.50 3.80 -10.34
CA LYS A 143 -20.75 5.25 -10.35
C LYS A 143 -21.60 5.69 -11.54
N HIS A 144 -21.63 4.91 -12.61
CA HIS A 144 -22.28 5.25 -13.88
C HIS A 144 -23.41 4.26 -14.21
N ILE A 145 -24.41 4.18 -13.33
CA ILE A 145 -25.59 3.32 -13.56
C ILE A 145 -26.72 4.19 -14.12
N GLU A 146 -27.09 3.95 -15.37
CA GLU A 146 -28.11 4.75 -16.09
C GLU A 146 -29.46 4.01 -16.23
N VAL A 147 -29.55 2.73 -15.85
CA VAL A 147 -30.72 1.89 -16.15
C VAL A 147 -31.54 1.58 -14.90
N GLN A 148 -32.53 2.43 -14.61
CA GLN A 148 -33.40 2.33 -13.44
C GLN A 148 -34.19 1.02 -13.39
N GLY A 149 -34.80 0.60 -14.50
CA GLY A 149 -35.65 -0.60 -14.56
C GLY A 149 -34.88 -1.91 -14.27
N LYS A 150 -33.66 -2.03 -14.80
CA LYS A 150 -32.79 -3.19 -14.56
C LYS A 150 -32.29 -3.23 -13.11
N ALA A 151 -31.97 -2.08 -12.53
CA ALA A 151 -31.57 -1.99 -11.13
C ALA A 151 -32.69 -2.44 -10.18
N LEU A 152 -33.94 -2.03 -10.45
CA LEU A 152 -35.11 -2.46 -9.67
C LEU A 152 -35.37 -3.96 -9.79
N TRP A 153 -35.18 -4.54 -10.98
CA TRP A 153 -35.34 -5.98 -11.19
C TRP A 153 -34.33 -6.82 -10.40
N GLU A 154 -33.09 -6.38 -10.28
CA GLU A 154 -32.03 -7.11 -9.56
C GLU A 154 -32.07 -6.88 -8.03
N LEU A 155 -32.78 -5.85 -7.57
CA LEU A 155 -32.78 -5.41 -6.17
C LEU A 155 -33.12 -6.50 -5.14
N PRO A 156 -34.16 -7.36 -5.33
CA PRO A 156 -34.48 -8.38 -4.34
C PRO A 156 -33.31 -9.34 -4.08
N TRP A 157 -32.66 -9.81 -5.16
CA TRP A 157 -31.52 -10.70 -5.07
C TRP A 157 -30.30 -10.02 -4.43
N ILE A 158 -30.00 -8.77 -4.80
CA ILE A 158 -28.90 -8.00 -4.22
C ILE A 158 -29.12 -7.80 -2.71
N TYR A 159 -30.34 -7.44 -2.30
CA TYR A 159 -30.68 -7.22 -0.89
C TYR A 159 -30.51 -8.49 -0.07
N GLU A 160 -31.03 -9.62 -0.54
CA GLU A 160 -30.88 -10.91 0.13
C GLU A 160 -29.40 -11.31 0.27
N LYS A 161 -28.62 -11.10 -0.80
CA LYS A 161 -27.18 -11.37 -0.79
C LYS A 161 -26.44 -10.50 0.22
N ALA A 162 -26.74 -9.20 0.27
CA ALA A 162 -26.13 -8.27 1.21
C ALA A 162 -26.47 -8.63 2.67
N ASN A 163 -27.74 -8.93 2.94
CA ASN A 163 -28.21 -9.30 4.27
C ASN A 163 -27.55 -10.61 4.76
N SER A 164 -27.53 -11.65 3.92
CA SER A 164 -26.90 -12.93 4.28
C SER A 164 -25.39 -12.81 4.55
N LEU A 165 -24.68 -11.93 3.83
CA LEU A 165 -23.27 -11.65 4.08
C LEU A 165 -23.05 -11.00 5.46
N ALA A 166 -23.85 -10.00 5.81
CA ALA A 166 -23.78 -9.34 7.11
C ALA A 166 -24.05 -10.31 8.26
N ASP A 167 -25.07 -11.14 8.11
CA ASP A 167 -25.45 -12.18 9.07
C ASP A 167 -24.31 -13.19 9.31
N ASN A 168 -23.66 -13.64 8.24
CA ASN A 168 -22.54 -14.58 8.32
C ASN A 168 -21.35 -13.99 9.08
N VAL A 169 -21.04 -12.71 8.89
CA VAL A 169 -20.00 -12.01 9.65
C VAL A 169 -20.36 -11.96 11.15
N MET A 170 -21.61 -11.63 11.49
CA MET A 170 -22.07 -11.63 12.87
C MET A 170 -22.01 -13.03 13.50
N ARG A 171 -22.49 -14.07 12.79
CA ARG A 171 -22.44 -15.46 13.25
C ARG A 171 -21.01 -15.92 13.49
N ARG A 172 -20.08 -15.60 12.59
CA ARG A 172 -18.64 -15.93 12.75
C ARG A 172 -18.04 -15.25 13.98
N ARG A 173 -18.37 -13.98 14.23
CA ARG A 173 -17.93 -13.25 15.43
C ARG A 173 -18.47 -13.90 16.72
N ARG A 174 -19.75 -14.30 16.74
CA ARG A 174 -20.36 -15.01 17.88
C ARG A 174 -19.68 -16.35 18.14
N ARG A 175 -19.40 -17.14 17.10
CA ARG A 175 -18.69 -18.43 17.23
C ARG A 175 -17.30 -18.27 17.83
N ARG A 176 -16.51 -17.29 17.36
CA ARG A 176 -15.17 -17.00 17.90
C ARG A 176 -15.19 -16.64 19.39
N ARG A 177 -16.15 -15.82 19.82
CA ARG A 177 -16.31 -15.44 21.25
C ARG A 177 -16.66 -16.63 22.15
N ARG A 178 -17.45 -17.58 21.65
CA ARG A 178 -17.77 -18.79 22.40
C ARG A 178 -16.53 -19.69 22.58
N GLN A 179 -15.74 -19.87 21.52
CA GLN A 179 -14.51 -20.69 21.58
C GLN A 179 -13.46 -20.15 22.57
N THR A 180 -13.32 -18.82 22.71
CA THR A 180 -12.42 -18.23 23.72
C THR A 180 -12.89 -18.49 25.15
N ARG A 181 -14.22 -18.51 25.38
CA ARG A 181 -14.80 -18.86 26.68
C ARG A 181 -14.67 -20.36 27.00
N THR A 182 -14.85 -21.24 26.03
CA THR A 182 -14.71 -22.70 26.25
C THR A 182 -13.25 -23.12 26.42
N GLY A 183 -12.29 -22.40 25.83
CA GLY A 183 -10.86 -22.63 26.02
C GLY A 183 -10.37 -22.25 27.42
N LEU A 184 -10.79 -21.10 27.94
CA LEU A 184 -10.51 -20.67 29.33
C LEU A 184 -11.18 -21.58 30.38
N ALA A 185 -12.37 -22.11 30.10
CA ALA A 185 -13.05 -23.04 31.00
C ALA A 185 -12.41 -24.44 31.06
N ARG A 186 -11.62 -24.84 30.04
CA ARG A 186 -10.92 -26.14 29.99
C ARG A 186 -9.49 -26.10 30.54
N GLU A 187 -8.93 -24.93 30.81
CA GLU A 187 -7.60 -24.80 31.42
C GLU A 187 -7.53 -25.13 32.93
N PRO A 188 -8.54 -24.84 33.79
CA PRO A 188 -8.47 -25.22 35.21
C PRO A 188 -8.54 -26.74 35.42
N GLU A 189 -9.15 -27.49 34.51
CA GLU A 189 -9.34 -28.95 34.68
C GLU A 189 -8.06 -29.76 34.39
N ARG A 190 -7.13 -29.23 33.60
CA ARG A 190 -5.84 -29.90 33.32
C ARG A 190 -4.79 -29.69 34.41
N ARG A 191 -4.90 -28.63 35.22
CA ARG A 191 -4.00 -28.43 36.37
C ARG A 191 -4.38 -29.29 37.58
N ALA A 192 -5.63 -29.72 37.69
CA ALA A 192 -6.11 -30.56 38.79
C ALA A 192 -5.78 -32.06 38.65
N LYS A 193 -5.44 -32.55 37.45
CA LYS A 193 -5.15 -33.97 37.19
C LYS A 193 -3.66 -34.31 37.03
N GLY A 194 -2.77 -33.35 37.29
CA GLY A 194 -1.30 -33.51 37.17
C GLY A 194 -0.56 -33.54 38.52
N GLN A 195 -1.28 -33.70 39.63
CA GLN A 195 -0.70 -33.86 40.97
C GLN A 195 -1.16 -35.21 41.54
N GLN A 196 -0.58 -36.29 41.03
CA GLN A 196 -0.50 -37.60 41.70
C GLN A 196 0.84 -38.22 41.35
#